data_AF-A0A1J5HU06-F1
#
_entry.id   AF-A0A1J5HU06-F1
#
_cell.length_a   1.000
_cell.length_b   1.000
_cell.length_c   1.000
_cell.angle_alpha   90.00
_cell.angle_beta   90.00
_cell.angle_gamma   90.00
#
_symmetry.space_group_name_H-M   'P 1'
#
loop_
_entity.id
_entity.type
_entity.pdbx_description
1 polymer ?
#
loop_
_entity_poly.entity_id
_entity_poly.type
_entity_poly.pdbx_seq_one_letter_code
_entity_poly.pdbx_strand_id
1 'polypeptide(L)'
;MTIEQLLAGMTAKMGREPETMVLLSKINESAVFEHVANQQFAMSGSQIPPKYKLLINLAASAAMGAEKCIGNYTNMALRSGISKEEVVEALLLARFVKASSVMSASTDALRMLANSDK
;
A
#
# COMPACT_ATOMS: atom_id res chain seq x y z
N MET A 1 13.81 12.65 18.77
CA MET A 1 12.89 11.50 18.74
C MET A 1 13.74 10.26 18.89
N THR A 2 13.47 9.44 19.91
CA THR A 2 14.17 8.16 20.11
C THR A 2 13.54 7.06 19.26
N ILE A 3 14.23 5.91 19.13
CA ILE A 3 13.71 4.77 18.38
C ILE A 3 12.44 4.19 19.03
N GLU A 4 12.37 4.18 20.36
CA GLU A 4 11.20 3.72 21.12
C GLU A 4 10.00 4.66 20.88
N GLN A 5 10.22 5.97 20.88
CA GLN A 5 9.19 6.96 20.58
C GLN A 5 8.67 6.81 19.15
N LEU A 6 9.55 6.54 18.20
CA LEU A 6 9.19 6.30 16.80
C LEU A 6 8.35 5.01 16.66
N LEU A 7 8.79 3.90 17.25
CA LEU A 7 8.09 2.61 17.19
C LEU A 7 6.72 2.65 17.89
N ALA A 8 6.62 3.38 19.00
CA ALA A 8 5.34 3.64 19.68
C ALA A 8 4.37 4.44 18.77
N GLY A 9 4.89 5.46 18.08
CA GLY A 9 4.11 6.25 17.11
C GLY A 9 3.61 5.41 15.93
N MET A 10 4.42 4.48 15.42
CA MET A 10 4.01 3.53 14.38
C MET A 10 2.90 2.60 14.88
N THR A 11 3.05 2.05 16.09
CA THR A 11 2.04 1.18 16.72
C THR A 11 0.69 1.88 16.85
N ALA A 12 0.68 3.14 17.33
CA ALA A 12 -0.54 3.92 17.48
C ALA A 12 -1.26 4.16 16.13
N LYS A 13 -0.51 4.39 15.05
CA LYS A 13 -1.05 4.57 13.70
C LYS A 13 -1.58 3.27 13.10
N MET A 14 -0.84 2.18 13.24
CA MET A 14 -1.14 0.90 12.58
C MET A 14 -2.13 0.04 13.38
N GLY A 15 -2.30 0.32 14.68
CA GLY A 15 -3.14 -0.45 15.59
C GLY A 15 -2.54 -1.80 16.00
N ARG A 16 -1.29 -2.07 15.62
CA ARG A 16 -0.52 -3.28 15.97
C ARG A 16 0.98 -2.95 15.97
N GLU A 17 1.76 -3.79 16.64
CA GLU A 17 3.21 -3.64 16.69
C GLU A 17 3.83 -3.78 15.27
N PRO A 18 4.73 -2.87 14.85
CA PRO A 18 5.45 -2.97 13.59
C PRO A 18 6.64 -3.92 13.73
N GLU A 19 6.39 -5.23 13.85
CA GLU A 19 7.38 -6.30 14.08
C GLU A 19 8.65 -6.13 13.23
N THR A 20 8.50 -5.88 11.92
CA THR A 20 9.64 -5.68 11.01
C THR A 20 10.54 -4.51 11.42
N MET A 21 9.96 -3.41 11.90
CA MET A 21 10.72 -2.25 12.36
C MET A 21 11.34 -2.47 13.74
N VAL A 22 10.66 -3.23 14.62
CA VAL A 22 11.20 -3.64 15.92
C VAL A 22 12.41 -4.55 15.76
N LEU A 23 12.38 -5.47 14.78
CA LEU A 23 13.54 -6.31 14.47
C LEU A 23 14.66 -5.48 13.81
N LEU A 24 14.31 -4.61 12.87
CA LEU A 24 15.29 -3.75 12.19
C LEU A 24 15.98 -2.80 13.17
N SER A 25 15.28 -2.24 14.15
CA SER A 25 15.89 -1.33 15.13
C SER A 25 17.00 -1.98 15.95
N LYS A 26 16.91 -3.28 16.23
CA LYS A 26 17.95 -4.04 16.95
C LYS A 26 19.24 -4.22 16.13
N ILE A 27 19.17 -4.02 14.81
CA ILE A 27 20.26 -4.27 13.86
C ILE A 27 20.80 -2.93 13.32
N ASN A 28 19.91 -2.02 12.95
CA ASN A 28 20.23 -0.73 12.34
C ASN A 28 19.09 0.28 12.58
N GLU A 29 19.18 1.06 13.65
CA GLU A 29 18.20 2.11 13.96
C GLU A 29 18.11 3.18 12.87
N SER A 30 19.23 3.59 12.29
CA SER A 30 19.28 4.61 11.23
C SER A 30 18.44 4.22 10.02
N ALA A 31 18.38 2.92 9.68
CA ALA A 31 17.53 2.43 8.61
C ALA A 31 16.02 2.56 8.95
N VAL A 32 15.63 2.41 10.22
CA VAL A 32 14.25 2.65 10.64
C VAL A 32 13.89 4.14 10.52
N PHE A 33 14.79 5.02 10.96
CA PHE A 33 14.59 6.46 10.84
C PHE A 33 14.49 6.90 9.38
N GLU A 34 15.38 6.40 8.51
CA GLU A 34 15.33 6.66 7.07
C GLU A 34 14.01 6.18 6.46
N HIS A 35 13.58 4.95 6.76
CA HIS A 35 12.34 4.39 6.25
C HIS A 35 11.12 5.28 6.62
N VAL A 36 11.05 5.73 7.87
CA VAL A 36 9.99 6.63 8.33
C VAL A 36 10.09 8.01 7.69
N ALA A 37 11.30 8.56 7.52
CA ALA A 37 11.49 9.84 6.84
C ALA A 37 11.03 9.78 5.38
N ASN A 38 11.32 8.68 4.67
CA ASN A 38 10.87 8.45 3.30
C ASN A 38 9.33 8.37 3.24
N GLN A 39 8.71 7.61 4.15
CA GLN A 39 7.24 7.58 4.25
C GLN A 39 6.66 8.98 4.51
N GLN A 40 7.25 9.76 5.41
CA GLN A 40 6.79 11.12 5.70
C GLN A 40 6.91 12.04 4.49
N PHE A 41 8.03 11.98 3.77
CA PHE A 41 8.25 12.72 2.54
C PHE A 41 7.16 12.38 1.50
N ALA A 42 6.94 11.09 1.22
CA ALA A 42 5.91 10.65 0.28
C ALA A 42 4.49 11.12 0.68
N MET A 43 4.22 11.20 1.98
CA MET A 43 2.92 11.64 2.53
C MET A 43 2.81 13.17 2.69
N SER A 44 3.87 13.94 2.48
CA SER A 44 3.92 15.38 2.83
C SER A 44 3.20 16.32 1.85
N GLY A 45 3.09 15.95 0.57
CA GLY A 45 2.58 16.86 -0.47
C GLY A 45 1.12 17.29 -0.26
N SER A 46 0.78 18.56 -0.47
CA SER A 46 -0.57 19.10 -0.22
C SER A 46 -1.60 18.76 -1.30
N GLN A 47 -1.16 18.35 -2.50
CA GLN A 47 -2.03 18.25 -3.67
C GLN A 47 -3.05 17.10 -3.61
N ILE A 48 -2.71 16.04 -2.88
CA ILE A 48 -3.60 14.88 -2.69
C ILE A 48 -4.07 14.89 -1.23
N PRO A 49 -5.38 14.99 -0.97
CA PRO A 49 -5.90 14.91 0.39
C PRO A 49 -5.48 13.60 1.10
N PRO A 50 -5.24 13.63 2.43
CA PRO A 50 -4.73 12.49 3.19
C PRO A 50 -5.52 11.19 2.99
N LYS A 51 -6.85 11.29 2.92
CA LYS A 51 -7.75 10.17 2.62
C LYS A 51 -7.34 9.41 1.35
N TYR A 52 -7.16 10.13 0.25
CA TYR A 52 -6.83 9.51 -1.04
C TYR A 52 -5.44 8.90 -1.04
N LYS A 53 -4.47 9.48 -0.31
CA LYS A 53 -3.15 8.86 -0.15
C LYS A 53 -3.23 7.49 0.52
N LEU A 54 -4.06 7.35 1.55
CA LEU A 54 -4.27 6.05 2.22
C LEU A 54 -4.93 5.04 1.29
N LEU A 55 -5.94 5.46 0.51
CA LEU A 55 -6.59 4.60 -0.47
C LEU A 55 -5.65 4.19 -1.62
N ILE A 56 -4.80 5.09 -2.10
CA ILE A 56 -3.76 4.80 -3.11
C ILE A 56 -2.77 3.76 -2.57
N ASN A 57 -2.26 3.96 -1.35
CA ASN A 57 -1.34 3.02 -0.71
C ASN A 57 -1.98 1.64 -0.51
N LEU A 58 -3.26 1.59 -0.10
CA LEU A 58 -4.02 0.35 0.01
C LEU A 58 -4.17 -0.34 -1.35
N ALA A 59 -4.59 0.39 -2.38
CA ALA A 59 -4.78 -0.15 -3.73
C ALA A 59 -3.47 -0.69 -4.33
N ALA A 60 -2.36 0.04 -4.17
CA ALA A 60 -1.03 -0.42 -4.60
C ALA A 60 -0.62 -1.69 -3.84
N SER A 61 -0.81 -1.74 -2.53
CA SER A 61 -0.53 -2.93 -1.70
C SER A 61 -1.34 -4.14 -2.17
N ALA A 62 -2.62 -3.94 -2.48
CA ALA A 62 -3.52 -4.99 -2.97
C ALA A 62 -3.11 -5.50 -4.37
N ALA A 63 -2.74 -4.60 -5.29
CA ALA A 63 -2.27 -4.98 -6.62
C ALA A 63 -1.02 -5.88 -6.55
N MET A 64 -0.08 -5.56 -5.65
CA MET A 64 1.14 -6.33 -5.41
C MET A 64 0.92 -7.63 -4.62
N GLY A 65 -0.23 -7.82 -3.97
CA GLY A 65 -0.47 -8.96 -3.08
C GLY A 65 0.27 -8.87 -1.74
N ALA A 66 0.60 -7.66 -1.28
CA ALA A 66 1.36 -7.45 -0.05
C ALA A 66 0.46 -7.51 1.19
N GLU A 67 0.09 -8.72 1.64
CA GLU A 67 -0.90 -8.96 2.70
C GLU A 67 -0.70 -8.14 3.98
N LYS A 68 0.53 -8.08 4.51
CA LYS A 68 0.82 -7.27 5.70
C LYS A 68 0.53 -5.79 5.46
N CYS A 69 0.87 -5.26 4.28
CA CYS A 69 0.62 -3.86 3.91
C CYS A 69 -0.87 -3.58 3.72
N ILE A 70 -1.61 -4.52 3.11
CA ILE A 70 -3.08 -4.42 2.97
C ILE A 70 -3.72 -4.25 4.35
N GLY A 71 -3.36 -5.10 5.32
CA GLY A 71 -3.86 -5.00 6.69
C GLY A 71 -3.49 -3.66 7.37
N ASN A 72 -2.24 -3.22 7.21
CA ASN A 72 -1.78 -1.95 7.78
C ASN A 72 -2.55 -0.75 7.24
N TYR A 73 -2.65 -0.61 5.91
CA TYR A 73 -3.33 0.52 5.30
C TYR A 73 -4.85 0.46 5.48
N THR A 74 -5.44 -0.73 5.59
CA THR A 74 -6.85 -0.89 5.98
C THR A 74 -7.09 -0.34 7.39
N ASN A 75 -6.26 -0.72 8.38
CA ASN A 75 -6.38 -0.21 9.74
C ASN A 75 -6.17 1.30 9.81
N MET A 76 -5.18 1.83 9.10
CA MET A 76 -4.90 3.27 9.03
C MET A 76 -6.08 4.04 8.40
N ALA A 77 -6.68 3.50 7.34
CA ALA A 77 -7.85 4.08 6.69
C ALA A 77 -9.05 4.15 7.66
N LEU A 78 -9.40 3.05 8.30
CA LEU A 78 -10.51 2.99 9.26
C LEU A 78 -10.29 3.95 10.45
N ARG A 79 -9.07 4.01 10.99
CA ARG A 79 -8.70 4.94 12.07
C ARG A 79 -8.75 6.41 11.64
N SER A 80 -8.65 6.68 10.34
CA SER A 80 -8.74 8.03 9.76
C SER A 80 -10.17 8.39 9.33
N GLY A 81 -11.18 7.58 9.68
CA GLY A 81 -12.58 7.83 9.35
C GLY A 81 -12.98 7.53 7.90
N ILE A 82 -12.11 6.84 7.14
CA ILE A 82 -12.44 6.36 5.80
C ILE A 82 -13.44 5.22 5.92
N SER A 83 -14.50 5.24 5.11
CA SER A 83 -15.59 4.27 5.23
C SER A 83 -15.19 2.89 4.72
N LYS A 84 -15.94 1.86 5.12
CA LYS A 84 -15.72 0.49 4.64
C LYS A 84 -15.97 0.39 3.14
N GLU A 85 -16.95 1.12 2.66
CA GLU A 85 -17.35 1.20 1.26
C GLU A 85 -16.21 1.77 0.41
N GLU A 86 -15.57 2.85 0.87
CA GLU A 86 -14.41 3.44 0.18
C GLU A 86 -13.19 2.50 0.13
N VAL A 87 -12.96 1.76 1.22
CA VAL A 87 -11.94 0.71 1.27
C VAL A 87 -12.24 -0.41 0.26
N VAL A 88 -13.48 -0.88 0.20
CA VAL A 88 -13.91 -1.92 -0.75
C VAL A 88 -13.79 -1.43 -2.19
N GLU A 89 -14.20 -0.19 -2.49
CA GLU A 89 -14.04 0.40 -3.83
C GLU A 89 -12.57 0.45 -4.27
N ALA A 90 -11.66 0.87 -3.38
CA ALA A 90 -10.23 0.88 -3.68
C ALA A 90 -9.68 -0.54 -3.99
N LEU A 91 -10.13 -1.55 -3.25
CA LEU A 91 -9.76 -2.95 -3.49
C LEU A 91 -10.33 -3.48 -4.83
N LEU A 92 -11.56 -3.12 -5.18
CA LEU A 92 -12.17 -3.48 -6.47
C LEU A 92 -11.44 -2.83 -7.64
N LEU A 93 -11.02 -1.57 -7.51
CA LEU A 93 -10.17 -0.90 -8.49
C LEU A 93 -8.81 -1.61 -8.64
N ALA A 94 -8.16 -1.96 -7.53
CA ALA A 94 -6.90 -2.71 -7.56
C ALA A 94 -7.06 -4.07 -8.25
N ARG A 95 -8.16 -4.80 -7.97
CA ARG A 95 -8.50 -6.05 -8.67
C ARG A 95 -8.65 -5.83 -10.18
N PHE A 96 -9.42 -4.81 -10.59
CA PHE A 96 -9.63 -4.50 -12.00
C PHE A 96 -8.32 -4.20 -12.71
N VAL A 97 -7.50 -3.30 -12.15
CA VAL A 97 -6.18 -2.93 -12.72
C VAL A 97 -5.28 -4.16 -12.86
N LYS A 98 -5.23 -5.03 -11.82
CA LYS A 98 -4.45 -6.26 -11.86
C LYS A 98 -4.96 -7.26 -12.90
N ALA A 99 -6.28 -7.39 -13.09
CA ALA A 99 -6.84 -8.27 -14.11
C ALA A 99 -6.59 -7.74 -15.53
N SER A 100 -6.68 -6.42 -15.72
CA SER A 100 -6.43 -5.77 -17.01
C SER A 100 -5.01 -5.99 -17.53
N SER A 101 -4.02 -6.19 -16.65
CA SER A 101 -2.66 -6.50 -17.08
C SER A 101 -2.57 -7.84 -17.82
N VAL A 102 -3.42 -8.82 -17.48
CA VAL A 102 -3.51 -10.11 -18.20
C VAL A 102 -3.98 -9.88 -19.62
N MET A 103 -5.00 -9.04 -19.81
CA MET A 103 -5.54 -8.72 -21.14
C MET A 103 -4.49 -8.00 -21.98
N SER A 104 -3.85 -6.96 -21.43
CA SER A 104 -2.80 -6.22 -22.15
C SER A 104 -1.60 -7.11 -22.51
N ALA A 105 -1.17 -7.98 -21.60
CA ALA A 105 -0.09 -8.93 -21.85
C ALA A 105 -0.45 -10.02 -22.87
N SER A 106 -1.73 -10.27 -23.10
CA SER A 106 -2.22 -11.27 -24.06
C SER A 106 -2.32 -10.75 -25.50
N THR A 107 -1.87 -9.52 -25.78
CA THR A 107 -2.01 -8.87 -27.10
C THR A 107 -1.52 -9.75 -28.26
N ASP A 108 -0.34 -10.36 -28.11
CA ASP A 108 0.22 -11.19 -29.19
C ASP A 108 -0.56 -12.49 -29.40
N ALA A 109 -0.99 -13.14 -28.31
CA ALA A 109 -1.84 -14.32 -28.40
C ALA A 109 -3.16 -14.01 -29.12
N LEU A 110 -3.80 -12.89 -28.77
CA LEU A 110 -5.02 -12.42 -29.44
C LEU A 110 -4.77 -12.09 -30.92
N ARG A 111 -3.60 -11.53 -31.27
CA ARG A 111 -3.21 -11.28 -32.66
C ARG A 111 -3.07 -12.57 -33.46
N MET A 112 -2.50 -13.62 -32.88
CA MET A 112 -2.39 -14.92 -33.55
C MET A 112 -3.77 -15.53 -33.82
N LEU A 113 -4.65 -15.53 -32.81
CA LEU A 113 -6.03 -16.03 -32.94
C LEU A 113 -6.85 -15.25 -33.97
N ALA A 114 -6.72 -13.92 -34.01
CA ALA A 114 -7.45 -13.09 -34.96
C ALA A 114 -7.04 -13.30 -36.43
N ASN A 115 -5.90 -13.94 -36.69
CA ASN A 115 -5.35 -14.16 -38.04
C ASN A 115 -5.26 -15.64 -38.42
N SER A 116 -5.77 -16.58 -37.60
CA SER A 116 -5.60 -18.02 -37.83
C SER A 116 -6.52 -18.63 -38.89
N ASP A 117 -7.55 -17.92 -39.35
CA ASP A 117 -8.51 -18.38 -40.38
C ASP A 117 -8.20 -17.80 -41.78
N LYS A 118 -6.96 -17.39 -42.05
CA LYS A 118 -6.46 -16.99 -43.38
C LYS A 118 -5.46 -18.00 -43.93
#